data_AF-A0A812Q9Z3-F1
#
_entry.id   AF-A0A812Q9Z3-F1
#
_cell.length_a   1.000
_cell.length_b   1.000
_cell.length_c   1.000
_cell.angle_alpha   90.00
_cell.angle_beta   90.00
_cell.angle_gamma   90.00
#
_symmetry.space_group_name_H-M   'P 1'
#
loop_
_entity.id
_entity.type
_entity.pdbx_description
1 polymer ?
#
loop_
_entity_poly.entity_id
_entity_poly.type
_entity_poly.pdbx_seq_one_letter_code
_entity_poly.pdbx_strand_id
1 'polypeptide(L)'
;MGDGACRVPFFASLLFVLSGLVAVFNCPEGSCRFNTLRLAQNEPPSSDQLQHEKPTFRRPTKGVATAVSPPRLRMLNQSKVWSTLCGGHPCLVFRHMSKTGGTFAQALLEQVVAKPFLRIVSDRDTLTPQLRSGNFILGTMRNPCDLQVSLAHFAPAKAFTGAWRTMGPAIRPKKELCDRGLESSVFQSWVLNSRRKTRLGPVGIQSVRFWLMYLASHKCLPIVRAFAAKGPKNRESLWQYSKSSREANCTEAHLHSSLKSFRPTKVADCWMFTETYWEDLERCLRLYGSLSETLASSISWERFYAIRANISLALSADDRHSPERKSRQTSCSAYFQQEAFRKLEMDADVHLFSRFGYQCCGARQPGGNHS
;
A
#
# COMPACT_ATOMS: atom_id res chain seq x y z
N MET A 1 4.42 7.20 -28.56
CA MET A 1 3.84 8.09 -27.55
C MET A 1 4.22 7.56 -26.17
N GLY A 2 5.27 8.11 -25.56
CA GLY A 2 5.85 7.58 -24.33
C GLY A 2 5.07 7.99 -23.08
N ASP A 3 4.82 7.04 -22.19
CA ASP A 3 4.28 7.27 -20.85
C ASP A 3 5.30 8.07 -20.02
N GLY A 4 5.16 9.39 -20.00
CA GLY A 4 5.92 10.29 -19.15
C GLY A 4 5.47 10.16 -17.69
N ALA A 5 5.89 9.10 -17.00
CA ALA A 5 5.88 9.08 -15.55
C ALA A 5 6.82 10.20 -15.04
N CYS A 6 6.40 10.98 -14.03
CA CYS A 6 7.22 12.02 -13.41
C CYS A 6 8.58 11.41 -12.94
N ARG A 7 9.62 11.55 -13.77
CA ARG A 7 11.02 11.28 -13.43
C ARG A 7 11.67 12.62 -13.09
N VAL A 8 12.23 12.70 -11.89
CA VAL A 8 12.87 13.91 -11.35
C VAL A 8 14.39 13.76 -11.50
N PRO A 9 15.12 14.78 -11.98
CA PRO A 9 16.58 14.77 -12.01
C PRO A 9 17.19 15.07 -10.62
N PHE A 10 18.38 14.50 -10.40
CA PHE A 10 19.19 14.54 -9.18
C PHE A 10 19.87 15.91 -8.99
N PHE A 11 19.83 16.45 -7.76
CA PHE A 11 20.89 17.31 -7.21
C PHE A 11 21.06 16.91 -5.74
N ALA A 12 22.25 16.40 -5.41
CA ALA A 12 22.60 16.00 -4.06
C ALA A 12 23.40 17.12 -3.39
N SER A 13 22.95 17.57 -2.22
CA SER A 13 23.77 18.29 -1.25
C SER A 13 23.25 17.91 0.13
N LEU A 14 24.05 17.12 0.83
CA LEU A 14 23.74 16.53 2.13
C LEU A 14 24.10 17.57 3.21
N LEU A 15 23.10 18.15 3.88
CA LEU A 15 23.29 18.93 5.09
C LEU A 15 22.47 18.28 6.21
N PHE A 16 23.14 17.70 7.20
CA PHE A 16 22.52 17.24 8.44
C PHE A 16 22.25 18.44 9.34
N VAL A 17 20.98 18.76 9.58
CA VAL A 17 20.56 19.59 10.71
C VAL A 17 19.94 18.66 11.74
N LEU A 18 20.74 18.29 12.75
CA LEU A 18 20.23 17.67 13.98
C LEU A 18 19.68 18.78 14.88
N SER A 19 18.37 19.00 14.82
CA SER A 19 17.68 19.88 15.75
C SER A 19 17.34 19.13 17.04
N GLY A 20 18.01 19.53 18.13
CA GLY A 20 17.35 19.88 19.39
C GLY A 20 16.95 18.76 20.34
N LEU A 21 17.93 18.21 21.07
CA LEU A 21 17.73 17.69 22.42
C LEU A 21 18.54 18.57 23.36
N VAL A 22 17.87 19.52 24.02
CA VAL A 22 18.44 20.25 25.16
C VAL A 22 18.31 19.31 26.35
N ALA A 23 19.37 18.57 26.63
CA ALA A 23 19.53 17.90 27.92
C ALA A 23 20.22 18.89 28.87
N VAL A 24 19.47 19.42 29.82
CA VAL A 24 20.03 20.19 30.95
C VAL A 24 20.58 19.17 31.94
N PHE A 25 21.90 19.06 32.04
CA PHE A 25 22.57 18.29 33.07
C PHE A 25 23.10 19.24 34.15
N ASN A 26 22.55 19.13 35.37
CA ASN A 26 23.11 19.74 36.56
C ASN A 26 24.25 18.85 37.07
N CYS A 27 25.48 19.38 37.04
CA CYS A 27 26.62 18.81 37.77
C CYS A 27 26.87 19.66 39.01
N PRO A 28 26.56 19.18 40.23
CA PRO A 28 27.06 19.81 41.44
C PRO A 28 28.50 19.36 41.67
N GLU A 29 29.38 20.33 41.84
CA GLU A 29 30.69 20.23 42.48
C GLU A 29 31.61 19.05 42.09
N GLY A 30 32.55 19.33 41.17
CA GLY A 30 33.87 18.68 41.20
C GLY A 30 34.16 17.66 40.10
N SER A 31 34.87 18.13 39.07
CA SER A 31 35.75 17.36 38.17
C SER A 31 35.11 16.39 37.17
N CYS A 32 34.68 16.91 36.01
CA CYS A 32 34.65 16.13 34.77
C CYS A 32 35.97 16.30 34.01
N ARG A 33 36.82 15.27 33.99
CA ARG A 33 38.00 15.20 33.11
C ARG A 33 37.58 14.68 31.74
N PHE A 34 37.89 15.43 30.68
CA PHE A 34 37.76 14.98 29.29
C PHE A 34 39.09 14.40 28.82
N ASN A 35 39.14 13.11 28.49
CA ASN A 35 40.24 12.53 27.73
C ASN A 35 39.94 12.66 26.23
N THR A 36 40.75 13.46 25.53
CA THR A 36 40.68 13.63 24.08
C THR A 36 41.44 12.49 23.40
N LEU A 37 40.72 11.50 22.87
CA LEU A 37 41.28 10.49 21.97
C LEU A 37 41.37 11.09 20.56
N ARG A 38 42.61 11.36 20.11
CA ARG A 38 42.91 11.70 18.70
C ARG A 38 42.66 10.47 17.84
N LEU A 39 41.65 10.54 16.96
CA LEU A 39 41.51 9.62 15.83
C LEU A 39 42.41 10.11 14.69
N ALA A 40 43.33 9.26 14.27
CA ALA A 40 44.21 9.47 13.12
C ALA A 40 43.37 9.56 11.84
N GLN A 41 43.62 10.61 11.05
CA GLN A 41 43.09 10.76 9.70
C GLN A 41 43.95 9.89 8.77
N ASN A 42 43.35 8.87 8.15
CA ASN A 42 43.94 8.17 7.01
C ASN A 42 43.41 8.84 5.73
N GLU A 43 44.32 9.36 4.91
CA GLU A 43 44.03 9.83 3.56
C GLU A 43 43.67 8.65 2.63
N PRO A 44 42.74 8.81 1.68
CA PRO A 44 42.45 7.79 0.69
C PRO A 44 43.49 7.81 -0.45
N PRO A 45 43.87 6.66 -1.02
CA PRO A 45 44.80 6.60 -2.13
C PRO A 45 44.17 7.08 -3.45
N SER A 46 45.03 7.65 -4.29
CA SER A 46 44.75 8.21 -5.60
C SER A 46 44.14 7.19 -6.57
N SER A 47 43.07 7.62 -7.25
CA SER A 47 42.45 6.89 -8.35
C SER A 47 43.23 7.11 -9.64
N ASP A 48 44.06 6.13 -10.03
CA ASP A 48 44.51 6.03 -11.41
C ASP A 48 44.66 4.56 -11.82
N GLN A 49 44.26 4.29 -13.06
CA GLN A 49 44.36 3.04 -13.82
C GLN A 49 43.40 1.89 -13.48
N LEU A 50 42.32 1.78 -14.28
CA LEU A 50 41.78 0.50 -14.72
C LEU A 50 40.97 0.69 -16.02
N GLN A 51 41.64 0.49 -17.16
CA GLN A 51 40.98 0.24 -18.42
C GLN A 51 40.52 -1.23 -18.44
N HIS A 52 39.21 -1.46 -18.37
CA HIS A 52 38.62 -2.77 -18.68
C HIS A 52 37.76 -2.67 -19.94
N GLU A 53 38.08 -3.53 -20.90
CA GLU A 53 37.38 -3.77 -22.14
C GLU A 53 35.90 -4.11 -21.90
N LYS A 54 35.02 -3.48 -22.67
CA LYS A 54 33.57 -3.79 -22.66
C LYS A 54 33.31 -5.05 -23.52
N PRO A 55 32.74 -6.13 -22.96
CA PRO A 55 32.29 -7.23 -23.79
C PRO A 55 31.02 -6.82 -24.56
N THR A 56 31.09 -6.92 -25.88
CA THR A 56 29.93 -6.78 -26.78
C THR A 56 28.99 -7.97 -26.62
N PHE A 57 27.89 -7.76 -25.90
CA PHE A 57 26.81 -8.74 -25.76
C PHE A 57 25.92 -8.72 -27.02
N ARG A 58 26.11 -9.68 -27.93
CA ARG A 58 25.22 -9.90 -29.07
C ARG A 58 23.86 -10.40 -28.56
N ARG A 59 22.78 -9.70 -28.93
CA ARG A 59 21.40 -10.12 -28.64
C ARG A 59 21.07 -11.41 -29.38
N PRO A 60 20.50 -12.45 -28.71
CA PRO A 60 19.94 -13.59 -29.40
C PRO A 60 18.73 -13.18 -30.23
N THR A 61 18.67 -13.67 -31.46
CA THR A 61 17.53 -13.57 -32.35
C THR A 61 16.31 -14.24 -31.72
N LYS A 62 15.15 -13.58 -31.83
CA LYS A 62 13.87 -14.06 -31.30
C LYS A 62 13.44 -15.35 -32.01
N GLY A 63 13.63 -16.49 -31.36
CA GLY A 63 12.92 -17.72 -31.69
C GLY A 63 11.45 -17.57 -31.31
N VAL A 64 10.55 -17.81 -32.28
CA VAL A 64 9.10 -17.86 -32.08
C VAL A 64 8.78 -19.12 -31.27
N ALA A 65 8.73 -18.99 -29.94
CA ALA A 65 8.22 -20.04 -29.07
C ALA A 65 6.70 -20.07 -29.16
N THR A 66 6.17 -21.17 -29.70
CA THR A 66 4.75 -21.51 -29.66
C THR A 66 4.31 -21.62 -28.20
N ALA A 67 3.38 -20.75 -27.80
CA ALA A 67 2.86 -20.70 -26.44
C ALA A 67 2.03 -21.96 -26.16
N VAL A 68 2.66 -22.96 -25.56
CA VAL A 68 1.96 -24.10 -24.96
C VAL A 68 1.17 -23.55 -23.77
N SER A 69 -0.16 -23.57 -23.88
CA SER A 69 -1.05 -23.15 -22.80
C SER A 69 -0.82 -24.06 -21.59
N PRO A 70 -0.59 -23.51 -20.38
CA PRO A 70 -0.42 -24.34 -19.20
C PRO A 70 -1.68 -25.19 -18.97
N PRO A 71 -1.54 -26.44 -18.50
CA PRO A 71 -2.67 -27.33 -18.28
C PRO A 71 -3.67 -26.67 -17.34
N ARG A 72 -4.96 -26.68 -17.73
CA ARG A 72 -6.09 -26.31 -16.87
C ARG A 72 -6.07 -27.23 -15.64
N LEU A 73 -5.42 -26.78 -14.57
CA LEU A 73 -5.54 -27.36 -13.24
C LEU A 73 -7.03 -27.37 -12.86
N ARG A 74 -7.63 -28.56 -12.81
CA ARG A 74 -8.97 -28.77 -12.26
C ARG A 74 -9.00 -28.14 -10.85
N MET A 75 -10.02 -27.32 -10.57
CA MET A 75 -10.25 -26.66 -9.28
C MET A 75 -10.66 -27.67 -8.18
N LEU A 76 -9.86 -28.70 -7.94
CA LEU A 76 -10.04 -29.60 -6.81
C LEU A 76 -9.47 -28.94 -5.55
N ASN A 77 -10.32 -28.85 -4.53
CA ASN A 77 -10.10 -28.49 -3.12
C ASN A 77 -8.79 -27.72 -2.77
N GLN A 78 -8.68 -26.48 -3.26
CA GLN A 78 -7.47 -25.65 -3.09
C GLN A 78 -7.12 -25.36 -1.62
N SER A 79 -8.07 -25.39 -0.68
CA SER A 79 -7.77 -25.18 0.75
C SER A 79 -6.80 -26.25 1.31
N LYS A 80 -6.98 -27.51 0.91
CA LYS A 80 -6.03 -28.59 1.25
C LYS A 80 -4.66 -28.40 0.60
N VAL A 81 -4.61 -27.77 -0.58
CA VAL A 81 -3.35 -27.48 -1.28
C VAL A 81 -2.57 -26.37 -0.57
N TRP A 82 -3.24 -25.41 0.06
CA TRP A 82 -2.54 -24.33 0.77
C TRP A 82 -2.02 -24.76 2.14
N SER A 83 -2.77 -25.54 2.91
CA SER A 83 -2.31 -26.03 4.22
C SER A 83 -1.09 -26.95 4.10
N THR A 84 -1.01 -27.78 3.05
CA THR A 84 0.19 -28.60 2.80
C THR A 84 1.42 -27.76 2.47
N LEU A 85 1.24 -26.60 1.80
CA LEU A 85 2.35 -25.69 1.50
C LEU A 85 2.91 -24.98 2.74
N CYS A 86 2.18 -24.96 3.85
CA CYS A 86 2.61 -24.40 5.14
C CYS A 86 2.79 -25.50 6.20
N GLY A 87 3.15 -26.72 5.77
CA GLY A 87 3.51 -27.81 6.67
C GLY A 87 2.35 -28.31 7.54
N GLY A 88 1.11 -28.19 7.07
CA GLY A 88 -0.08 -28.54 7.85
C GLY A 88 -0.57 -27.42 8.77
N HIS A 89 0.12 -26.27 8.81
CA HIS A 89 -0.27 -25.10 9.59
C HIS A 89 -0.93 -24.00 8.72
N PRO A 90 -1.73 -23.11 9.31
CA PRO A 90 -2.21 -21.91 8.62
C PRO A 90 -1.06 -21.02 8.13
N CYS A 91 -1.09 -20.61 6.87
CA CYS A 91 -0.16 -19.60 6.39
C CYS A 91 -0.53 -18.21 6.92
N LEU A 92 0.45 -17.34 7.12
CA LEU A 92 0.25 -15.89 7.23
C LEU A 92 0.04 -15.32 5.83
N VAL A 93 -1.19 -14.92 5.51
CA VAL A 93 -1.53 -14.32 4.22
C VAL A 93 -1.64 -12.80 4.38
N PHE A 94 -0.63 -12.09 3.87
CA PHE A 94 -0.63 -10.63 3.84
C PHE A 94 -1.34 -10.10 2.58
N ARG A 95 -2.41 -9.33 2.76
CA ARG A 95 -3.09 -8.64 1.66
C ARG A 95 -2.49 -7.24 1.44
N HIS A 96 -1.60 -7.13 0.46
CA HIS A 96 -0.98 -5.86 0.09
C HIS A 96 -1.96 -4.89 -0.60
N MET A 97 -2.29 -3.76 0.03
CA MET A 97 -3.01 -2.67 -0.60
C MET A 97 -2.07 -1.48 -0.87
N SER A 98 -2.04 -0.98 -2.11
CA SER A 98 -1.20 0.20 -2.40
C SER A 98 -1.70 1.41 -1.62
N LYS A 99 -0.76 2.15 -1.02
CA LYS A 99 -0.95 3.38 -0.22
C LYS A 99 -1.36 3.23 1.24
N THR A 100 -1.41 2.00 1.72
CA THR A 100 -1.62 1.68 3.15
C THR A 100 -0.35 1.15 3.83
N GLY A 101 0.83 1.55 3.34
CA GLY A 101 2.11 0.99 3.82
C GLY A 101 2.39 -0.43 3.32
N GLY A 102 1.62 -0.94 2.35
CA GLY A 102 1.74 -2.33 1.88
C GLY A 102 3.13 -2.74 1.41
N THR A 103 3.85 -1.87 0.69
CA THR A 103 5.20 -2.18 0.19
C THR A 103 6.20 -2.34 1.32
N PHE A 104 6.12 -1.47 2.33
CA PHE A 104 6.94 -1.57 3.53
C PHE A 104 6.61 -2.85 4.32
N ALA A 105 5.32 -3.13 4.52
CA ALA A 105 4.86 -4.32 5.20
C ALA A 105 5.31 -5.61 4.52
N GLN A 106 5.24 -5.66 3.19
CA GLN A 106 5.76 -6.78 2.42
C GLN A 106 7.25 -7.01 2.71
N ALA A 107 8.08 -5.97 2.52
CA ALA A 107 9.53 -6.09 2.69
C ALA A 107 9.93 -6.47 4.11
N LEU A 108 9.21 -5.96 5.11
CA LEU A 108 9.40 -6.31 6.51
C LEU A 108 9.00 -7.78 6.76
N LEU A 109 7.80 -8.20 6.36
CA LEU A 109 7.30 -9.56 6.60
C LEU A 109 8.18 -10.61 5.92
N GLU A 110 8.72 -10.34 4.74
CA GLU A 110 9.66 -11.23 4.04
C GLU A 110 10.96 -11.46 4.84
N GLN A 111 11.33 -10.54 5.73
CA GLN A 111 12.51 -10.67 6.60
C GLN A 111 12.18 -11.22 7.98
N VAL A 112 10.96 -11.00 8.47
CA VAL A 112 10.56 -11.36 9.84
C VAL A 112 9.87 -12.72 9.90
N VAL A 113 9.17 -13.14 8.85
CA VAL A 113 8.41 -14.38 8.83
C VAL A 113 9.06 -15.38 7.87
N ALA A 114 9.32 -16.59 8.35
CA ALA A 114 9.91 -17.63 7.55
C ALA A 114 9.10 -17.90 6.27
N LYS A 115 9.78 -17.88 5.12
CA LYS A 115 9.19 -17.96 3.78
C LYS A 115 8.16 -19.08 3.58
N PRO A 116 8.33 -20.31 4.12
CA PRO A 116 7.33 -21.37 3.98
C PRO A 116 5.94 -20.97 4.53
N PHE A 117 5.89 -20.13 5.56
CA PHE A 117 4.66 -19.72 6.25
C PHE A 117 4.07 -18.40 5.73
N LEU A 118 4.82 -17.62 4.94
CA LEU A 118 4.36 -16.33 4.43
C LEU A 118 3.78 -16.43 3.02
N ARG A 119 2.61 -15.82 2.81
CA ARG A 119 2.03 -15.61 1.48
C ARG A 119 1.65 -14.15 1.31
N ILE A 120 2.09 -13.54 0.21
CA ILE A 120 1.77 -12.14 -0.10
C ILE A 120 0.84 -12.12 -1.30
N VAL A 121 -0.38 -11.60 -1.08
CA VAL A 121 -1.35 -11.37 -2.14
C VAL A 121 -1.15 -9.94 -2.64
N SER A 122 -0.71 -9.80 -3.88
CA SER A 122 -0.41 -8.53 -4.53
C SER A 122 -1.66 -7.62 -4.64
N ASP A 123 -1.46 -6.31 -4.68
CA ASP A 123 -2.50 -5.31 -5.03
C ASP A 123 -3.23 -5.67 -6.34
N ARG A 124 -2.61 -6.52 -7.16
CA ARG A 124 -3.18 -7.02 -8.41
C ARG A 124 -4.08 -8.24 -8.28
N ASP A 125 -4.27 -8.81 -7.11
CA ASP A 125 -5.04 -10.03 -6.94
C ASP A 125 -6.15 -9.84 -5.90
N THR A 126 -7.23 -10.60 -6.00
CA THR A 126 -8.31 -10.58 -4.99
C THR A 126 -8.03 -11.57 -3.89
N LEU A 127 -8.44 -11.28 -2.67
CA LEU A 127 -8.46 -12.27 -1.61
C LEU A 127 -9.58 -13.30 -1.84
N THR A 128 -9.22 -14.45 -2.42
CA THR A 128 -10.18 -15.50 -2.75
C THR A 128 -10.74 -16.16 -1.48
N PRO A 129 -11.96 -16.74 -1.52
CA PRO A 129 -12.49 -17.54 -0.41
C PRO A 129 -11.56 -18.69 -0.01
N GLN A 130 -10.85 -19.28 -0.97
CA GLN A 130 -9.91 -20.37 -0.75
C GLN A 130 -8.68 -19.92 0.05
N LEU A 131 -8.19 -18.69 -0.19
CA LEU A 131 -7.10 -18.12 0.60
C LEU A 131 -7.58 -17.74 2.01
N ARG A 132 -8.83 -17.33 2.18
CA ARG A 132 -9.43 -17.02 3.49
C ARG A 132 -9.65 -18.25 4.36
N SER A 133 -10.06 -19.36 3.76
CA SER A 133 -10.37 -20.57 4.50
C SER A 133 -9.09 -21.28 4.96
N GLY A 134 -8.86 -21.31 6.28
CA GLY A 134 -7.76 -22.06 6.90
C GLY A 134 -6.40 -21.34 6.94
N ASN A 135 -6.36 -20.04 6.67
CA ASN A 135 -5.15 -19.21 6.81
C ASN A 135 -5.41 -18.03 7.75
N PHE A 136 -4.35 -17.44 8.29
CA PHE A 136 -4.43 -16.20 9.05
C PHE A 136 -4.23 -15.00 8.12
N ILE A 137 -5.26 -14.17 7.98
CA ILE A 137 -5.30 -13.05 7.05
C ILE A 137 -4.88 -11.77 7.77
N LEU A 138 -3.82 -11.15 7.26
CA LEU A 138 -3.32 -9.86 7.68
C LEU A 138 -3.72 -8.78 6.67
N GLY A 139 -4.62 -7.88 7.09
CA GLY A 139 -5.06 -6.73 6.31
C GLY A 139 -4.27 -5.46 6.63
N THR A 140 -4.26 -4.50 5.70
CA THR A 140 -3.80 -3.12 5.96
C THR A 140 -4.91 -2.14 5.64
N MET A 141 -5.00 -1.11 6.46
CA MET A 141 -5.95 -0.02 6.26
C MET A 141 -5.27 1.31 6.54
N ARG A 142 -5.78 2.35 5.92
CA ARG A 142 -5.38 3.75 6.13
C ARG A 142 -6.64 4.58 6.18
N ASN A 143 -6.63 5.65 6.95
CA ASN A 143 -7.68 6.66 6.91
C ASN A 143 -8.01 7.07 5.46
N PRO A 144 -9.29 7.06 5.05
CA PRO A 144 -9.63 7.38 3.66
C PRO A 144 -9.16 8.73 3.15
N CYS A 145 -9.21 9.77 3.98
CA CYS A 145 -8.72 11.09 3.56
C CYS A 145 -7.19 11.08 3.37
N ASP A 146 -6.43 10.45 4.26
CA ASP A 146 -4.98 10.31 4.11
C ASP A 146 -4.60 9.45 2.90
N LEU A 147 -5.40 8.43 2.58
CA LEU A 147 -5.20 7.62 1.38
C LEU A 147 -5.38 8.46 0.11
N GLN A 148 -6.37 9.36 0.06
CA GLN A 148 -6.58 10.25 -1.08
C GLN A 148 -5.36 11.16 -1.30
N VAL A 149 -4.84 11.78 -0.24
CA VAL A 149 -3.61 12.59 -0.30
C VAL A 149 -2.44 11.77 -0.84
N SER A 150 -2.20 10.61 -0.25
CA SER A 150 -1.13 9.71 -0.66
C SER A 150 -1.23 9.25 -2.12
N LEU A 151 -2.45 9.01 -2.59
CA LEU A 151 -2.70 8.59 -3.97
C LEU A 151 -2.54 9.75 -4.96
N ALA A 152 -3.09 10.92 -4.63
CA ALA A 152 -2.98 12.13 -5.44
C ALA A 152 -1.53 12.56 -5.65
N HIS A 153 -0.70 12.53 -4.60
CA HIS A 153 0.73 12.88 -4.72
C HIS A 153 1.55 11.80 -5.42
N PHE A 154 1.26 10.52 -5.21
CA PHE A 154 2.04 9.44 -5.84
C PHE A 154 1.82 9.34 -7.33
N ALA A 155 0.58 9.53 -7.74
CA ALA A 155 0.20 9.31 -9.11
C ALA A 155 -1.00 10.18 -9.46
N PRO A 156 -0.81 11.51 -9.51
CA PRO A 156 -1.89 12.44 -9.83
C PRO A 156 -2.50 12.08 -11.20
N ALA A 157 -1.66 11.65 -12.14
CA ALA A 157 -2.06 11.15 -13.44
C ALA A 157 -2.75 9.77 -13.41
N LYS A 158 -2.51 8.88 -12.42
CA LYS A 158 -3.15 7.54 -12.38
C LYS A 158 -4.62 7.59 -12.04
N ALA A 159 -5.10 8.67 -11.41
CA ALA A 159 -6.51 8.98 -11.44
C ALA A 159 -7.06 9.01 -12.88
N PHE A 160 -6.22 9.27 -13.88
CA PHE A 160 -6.67 9.52 -15.24
C PHE A 160 -6.10 8.52 -16.28
N THR A 161 -5.05 7.75 -15.97
CA THR A 161 -4.31 6.95 -16.98
C THR A 161 -4.06 5.46 -16.69
N GLY A 162 -4.29 4.94 -15.47
CA GLY A 162 -3.90 3.56 -15.10
C GLY A 162 -4.93 2.45 -15.41
N ALA A 163 -4.61 1.19 -15.05
CA ALA A 163 -5.52 0.03 -15.04
C ALA A 163 -6.74 0.16 -14.10
N TRP A 164 -6.86 1.34 -13.48
CA TRP A 164 -7.93 1.84 -12.65
C TRP A 164 -8.13 3.33 -12.96
N ARG A 165 -8.36 3.68 -14.25
CA ARG A 165 -8.66 5.08 -14.60
C ARG A 165 -9.86 5.51 -13.74
N THR A 166 -9.61 6.39 -12.79
CA THR A 166 -10.66 6.99 -11.99
C THR A 166 -11.52 7.90 -12.87
N MET A 167 -12.73 8.17 -12.40
CA MET A 167 -13.83 8.62 -13.24
C MET A 167 -13.91 10.16 -13.30
N GLY A 168 -12.90 10.81 -13.89
CA GLY A 168 -12.99 12.25 -14.22
C GLY A 168 -12.20 12.66 -15.47
N PRO A 169 -12.35 13.90 -15.97
CA PRO A 169 -11.53 14.43 -17.06
C PRO A 169 -10.06 14.41 -16.64
N ALA A 170 -9.16 14.19 -17.61
CA ALA A 170 -7.74 14.18 -17.34
C ALA A 170 -7.27 15.59 -16.97
N ILE A 171 -7.17 15.88 -15.67
CA ILE A 171 -6.31 16.95 -15.21
C ILE A 171 -4.91 16.38 -15.37
N ARG A 172 -4.28 16.60 -16.54
CA ARG A 172 -2.84 16.36 -16.68
C ARG A 172 -2.18 17.50 -15.91
N PRO A 173 -1.69 17.28 -14.68
CA PRO A 173 -0.91 18.32 -14.06
C PRO A 173 0.30 18.50 -14.98
N LYS A 174 0.64 19.75 -15.32
CA LYS A 174 1.93 20.01 -15.99
C LYS A 174 3.03 19.41 -15.12
N LYS A 175 4.16 19.02 -15.71
CA LYS A 175 5.28 18.40 -14.98
C LYS A 175 5.66 19.21 -13.73
N GLU A 176 5.56 20.54 -13.81
CA GLU A 176 5.77 21.47 -12.69
C GLU A 176 4.88 21.22 -11.45
N LEU A 177 3.66 20.70 -11.61
CA LEU A 177 2.74 20.39 -10.49
C LEU A 177 3.13 19.11 -9.73
N CYS A 178 3.94 18.22 -10.31
CA CYS A 178 4.47 17.05 -9.59
C CYS A 178 5.45 17.48 -8.48
N ASP A 179 6.14 18.62 -8.64
CA ASP A 179 7.24 19.02 -7.76
C ASP A 179 6.81 19.97 -6.63
N ARG A 180 5.72 20.74 -6.82
CA ARG A 180 5.25 21.77 -5.87
C ARG A 180 4.11 21.33 -4.93
N GLY A 181 3.67 20.08 -5.04
CA GLY A 181 2.43 19.63 -4.41
C GLY A 181 1.19 20.06 -5.22
N LEU A 182 0.04 19.43 -4.95
CA LEU A 182 -1.21 19.81 -5.62
C LEU A 182 -1.80 21.01 -4.88
N GLU A 183 -2.24 22.04 -5.62
CA GLU A 183 -3.05 23.09 -5.00
C GLU A 183 -4.37 22.53 -4.48
N SER A 184 -4.91 23.11 -3.41
CA SER A 184 -6.12 22.61 -2.74
C SER A 184 -7.32 22.49 -3.69
N SER A 185 -7.54 23.46 -4.58
CA SER A 185 -8.62 23.42 -5.59
C SER A 185 -8.44 22.28 -6.61
N VAL A 186 -7.19 22.02 -7.02
CA VAL A 186 -6.83 20.94 -7.93
C VAL A 186 -7.00 19.59 -7.23
N PHE A 187 -6.59 19.48 -5.97
CA PHE A 187 -6.79 18.29 -5.14
C PHE A 187 -8.28 18.00 -4.92
N GLN A 188 -9.09 19.00 -4.58
CA GLN A 188 -10.54 18.85 -4.43
C GLN A 188 -11.17 18.32 -5.71
N SER A 189 -10.84 18.95 -6.85
CA SER A 189 -11.29 18.50 -8.17
C SER A 189 -10.85 17.06 -8.45
N TRP A 190 -9.63 16.70 -8.08
CA TRP A 190 -9.10 15.35 -8.22
C TRP A 190 -9.89 14.33 -7.38
N VAL A 191 -10.17 14.62 -6.11
CA VAL A 191 -10.94 13.75 -5.22
C VAL A 191 -12.34 13.53 -5.74
N LEU A 192 -13.06 14.60 -6.10
CA LEU A 192 -14.43 14.51 -6.62
C LEU A 192 -14.50 13.67 -7.91
N ASN A 193 -13.48 13.79 -8.76
CA ASN A 193 -13.32 13.01 -9.98
C ASN A 193 -12.84 11.57 -9.74
N SER A 194 -12.20 11.31 -8.61
CA SER A 194 -11.75 9.96 -8.27
C SER A 194 -12.91 9.03 -7.89
N ARG A 195 -14.02 9.64 -7.45
CA ARG A 195 -15.21 8.95 -6.97
C ARG A 195 -15.96 8.25 -8.09
N ARG A 196 -16.62 7.17 -7.70
CA ARG A 196 -17.51 6.43 -8.57
C ARG A 196 -18.93 6.93 -8.44
N LYS A 197 -19.47 7.52 -9.51
CA LYS A 197 -20.91 7.81 -9.62
C LYS A 197 -21.68 6.50 -9.79
N THR A 198 -22.63 6.23 -8.90
CA THR A 198 -23.56 5.08 -8.98
C THR A 198 -24.99 5.56 -8.86
N ARG A 199 -25.96 4.71 -9.23
CA ARG A 199 -27.39 5.04 -9.04
C ARG A 199 -27.79 5.20 -7.57
N LEU A 200 -27.03 4.59 -6.65
CA LEU A 200 -27.28 4.62 -5.20
C LEU A 200 -26.46 5.71 -4.49
N GLY A 201 -25.76 6.58 -5.23
CA GLY A 201 -24.90 7.63 -4.69
C GLY A 201 -23.41 7.48 -5.07
N PRO A 202 -22.58 8.49 -4.81
CA PRO A 202 -21.15 8.41 -5.05
C PRO A 202 -20.48 7.41 -4.09
N VAL A 203 -19.53 6.62 -4.59
CA VAL A 203 -18.69 5.73 -3.79
C VAL A 203 -17.23 6.18 -3.92
N GLY A 204 -16.56 6.34 -2.79
CA GLY A 204 -15.16 6.75 -2.73
C GLY A 204 -14.23 5.72 -3.35
N ILE A 205 -13.05 6.17 -3.79
CA ILE A 205 -12.10 5.28 -4.48
C ILE A 205 -11.61 4.18 -3.55
N GLN A 206 -11.46 4.46 -2.24
CA GLN A 206 -11.00 3.46 -1.30
C GLN A 206 -12.06 2.38 -1.08
N SER A 207 -13.33 2.73 -0.94
CA SER A 207 -14.43 1.77 -0.85
C SER A 207 -14.48 0.84 -2.06
N VAL A 208 -14.31 1.39 -3.26
CA VAL A 208 -14.23 0.57 -4.49
C VAL A 208 -13.02 -0.38 -4.44
N ARG A 209 -11.83 0.12 -4.10
CA ARG A 209 -10.61 -0.71 -4.00
C ARG A 209 -10.73 -1.78 -2.92
N PHE A 210 -11.22 -1.41 -1.74
CA PHE A 210 -11.45 -2.32 -0.63
C PHE A 210 -12.41 -3.44 -1.03
N TRP A 211 -13.55 -3.09 -1.63
CA TRP A 211 -14.50 -4.08 -2.12
C TRP A 211 -13.84 -5.04 -3.11
N LEU A 212 -13.10 -4.54 -4.10
CA LEU A 212 -12.43 -5.40 -5.09
C LEU A 212 -11.37 -6.32 -4.48
N MET A 213 -10.65 -5.85 -3.47
CA MET A 213 -9.53 -6.58 -2.90
C MET A 213 -9.94 -7.61 -1.85
N TYR A 214 -11.00 -7.31 -1.10
CA TYR A 214 -11.40 -8.07 0.10
C TYR A 214 -12.78 -8.74 0.00
N LEU A 215 -13.74 -8.11 -0.67
CA LEU A 215 -15.16 -8.52 -0.59
C LEU A 215 -15.66 -9.19 -1.88
N ALA A 216 -15.29 -8.63 -3.02
CA ALA A 216 -15.77 -9.04 -4.32
C ALA A 216 -15.33 -10.47 -4.67
N SER A 217 -16.11 -11.12 -5.53
CA SER A 217 -15.67 -12.35 -6.18
C SER A 217 -14.39 -12.10 -6.97
N HIS A 218 -13.49 -13.09 -7.00
CA HIS A 218 -12.26 -13.04 -7.81
C HIS A 218 -12.54 -12.80 -9.30
N LYS A 219 -13.76 -13.14 -9.75
CA LYS A 219 -14.25 -12.88 -11.11
C LYS A 219 -14.46 -11.38 -11.40
N CYS A 220 -14.66 -10.54 -10.39
CA CYS A 220 -14.90 -9.11 -10.59
C CYS A 220 -13.66 -8.33 -11.01
N LEU A 221 -12.50 -8.72 -10.51
CA LEU A 221 -11.27 -7.96 -10.74
C LEU A 221 -10.85 -7.90 -12.22
N PRO A 222 -10.82 -9.01 -12.99
CA PRO A 222 -10.56 -8.97 -14.43
C PRO A 222 -11.57 -8.09 -15.18
N ILE A 223 -12.84 -8.15 -14.79
CA ILE A 223 -13.92 -7.39 -15.43
C ILE A 223 -13.70 -5.89 -15.22
N VAL A 224 -13.40 -5.45 -13.99
CA VAL A 224 -13.14 -4.03 -13.72
C VAL A 224 -11.88 -3.55 -14.42
N ARG A 225 -10.82 -4.38 -14.49
CA ARG A 225 -9.60 -4.03 -15.23
C ARG A 225 -9.83 -3.87 -16.71
N ALA A 226 -10.53 -4.83 -17.33
CA ALA A 226 -10.87 -4.77 -18.74
C ALA A 226 -11.67 -3.50 -19.06
N PHE A 227 -12.56 -3.09 -18.15
CA PHE A 227 -13.30 -1.84 -18.27
C PHE A 227 -12.38 -0.61 -18.15
N ALA A 228 -11.54 -0.55 -17.11
CA ALA A 228 -10.62 0.56 -16.92
C ALA A 228 -9.63 0.74 -18.08
N ALA A 229 -9.25 -0.35 -18.75
CA ALA A 229 -8.39 -0.33 -19.94
C ALA A 229 -9.06 0.31 -21.18
N LYS A 230 -10.39 0.18 -21.34
CA LYS A 230 -11.14 0.70 -22.50
C LYS A 230 -11.34 2.23 -22.49
N GLY A 231 -11.08 2.88 -21.36
CA GLY A 231 -11.07 4.34 -21.26
C GLY A 231 -12.45 5.02 -21.29
N PRO A 232 -12.47 6.36 -21.16
CA PRO A 232 -13.68 7.13 -20.83
C PRO A 232 -14.68 7.34 -21.99
N LYS A 233 -14.39 6.92 -23.23
CA LYS A 233 -15.27 7.17 -24.38
C LYS A 233 -16.59 6.37 -24.33
N ASN A 234 -16.71 5.37 -23.47
CA ASN A 234 -17.91 4.53 -23.30
C ASN A 234 -18.49 4.62 -21.87
N ARG A 235 -18.61 5.84 -21.33
CA ARG A 235 -18.76 6.11 -19.89
C ARG A 235 -20.10 5.77 -19.26
N GLU A 236 -21.19 5.70 -20.02
CA GLU A 236 -22.53 5.73 -19.41
C GLU A 236 -23.22 4.38 -19.17
N SER A 237 -22.72 3.24 -19.69
CA SER A 237 -23.59 2.05 -19.71
C SER A 237 -22.97 0.65 -19.60
N LEU A 238 -21.68 0.43 -19.33
CA LEU A 238 -21.11 -0.91 -19.66
C LEU A 238 -20.60 -1.83 -18.56
N TRP A 239 -20.33 -1.38 -17.32
CA TRP A 239 -19.96 -2.36 -16.28
C TRP A 239 -21.14 -3.21 -15.82
N GLN A 240 -22.34 -2.62 -15.72
CA GLN A 240 -23.55 -3.32 -15.27
C GLN A 240 -24.15 -4.26 -16.35
N TYR A 241 -23.73 -4.12 -17.60
CA TYR A 241 -24.45 -4.73 -18.73
C TYR A 241 -23.64 -5.79 -19.48
N SER A 242 -22.34 -5.95 -19.20
CA SER A 242 -21.62 -7.11 -19.70
C SER A 242 -22.22 -8.39 -19.11
N LYS A 243 -22.48 -9.39 -19.95
CA LYS A 243 -22.99 -10.70 -19.53
C LYS A 243 -22.12 -11.30 -18.40
N SER A 244 -20.80 -11.19 -18.55
CA SER A 244 -19.82 -11.66 -17.55
C SER A 244 -19.91 -10.93 -16.20
N SER A 245 -20.22 -9.62 -16.19
CA SER A 245 -20.42 -8.87 -14.94
C SER A 245 -21.64 -9.38 -14.17
N ARG A 246 -22.74 -9.65 -14.87
CA ARG A 246 -23.97 -10.16 -14.26
C ARG A 246 -23.78 -11.58 -13.74
N GLU A 247 -23.17 -12.45 -14.52
CA GLU A 247 -22.82 -13.83 -14.12
C GLU A 247 -21.87 -13.88 -12.92
N ALA A 248 -20.97 -12.89 -12.79
CA ALA A 248 -20.05 -12.79 -11.66
C ALA A 248 -20.60 -11.99 -10.47
N ASN A 249 -21.83 -11.49 -10.56
CA ASN A 249 -22.46 -10.57 -9.59
C ASN A 249 -21.60 -9.32 -9.27
N CYS A 250 -20.97 -8.73 -10.28
CA CYS A 250 -20.11 -7.55 -10.13
C CYS A 250 -20.90 -6.27 -10.42
N THR A 251 -21.99 -6.07 -9.68
CA THR A 251 -22.94 -4.96 -9.88
C THR A 251 -22.73 -3.84 -8.86
N GLU A 252 -23.29 -2.65 -9.13
CA GLU A 252 -23.28 -1.55 -8.15
C GLU A 252 -24.10 -1.91 -6.91
N ALA A 253 -25.23 -2.59 -7.06
CA ALA A 253 -26.01 -3.07 -5.94
C ALA A 253 -25.20 -4.03 -5.05
N HIS A 254 -24.41 -4.93 -5.65
CA HIS A 254 -23.53 -5.81 -4.88
C HIS A 254 -22.40 -5.05 -4.19
N LEU A 255 -21.74 -4.08 -4.86
CA LEU A 255 -20.75 -3.20 -4.24
C LEU A 255 -21.31 -2.53 -2.97
N HIS A 256 -22.46 -1.88 -3.08
CA HIS A 256 -23.11 -1.21 -1.95
C HIS A 256 -23.54 -2.18 -0.85
N SER A 257 -24.19 -3.29 -1.22
CA SER A 257 -24.63 -4.30 -0.25
C SER A 257 -23.46 -4.93 0.51
N SER A 258 -22.38 -5.28 -0.18
CA SER A 258 -21.16 -5.81 0.44
C SER A 258 -20.51 -4.79 1.38
N LEU A 259 -20.38 -3.52 0.96
CA LEU A 259 -19.80 -2.48 1.80
C LEU A 259 -20.68 -2.13 3.02
N LYS A 260 -22.00 -2.22 2.87
CA LYS A 260 -22.93 -2.00 3.98
C LYS A 260 -22.87 -3.14 5.00
N SER A 261 -22.79 -4.38 4.53
CA SER A 261 -22.91 -5.59 5.36
C SER A 261 -21.59 -6.14 5.90
N PHE A 262 -20.42 -5.74 5.37
CA PHE A 262 -19.16 -6.33 5.83
C PHE A 262 -18.86 -5.99 7.29
N ARG A 263 -18.16 -6.92 7.93
CA ARG A 263 -17.55 -6.75 9.26
C ARG A 263 -16.05 -6.96 9.13
N PRO A 264 -15.19 -6.02 9.58
CA PRO A 264 -13.73 -6.16 9.45
C PRO A 264 -13.18 -7.49 9.95
N THR A 265 -13.71 -7.99 11.08
CA THR A 265 -13.31 -9.25 11.73
C THR A 265 -13.70 -10.51 10.96
N LYS A 266 -14.60 -10.41 9.97
CA LYS A 266 -14.95 -11.53 9.07
C LYS A 266 -14.17 -11.51 7.77
N VAL A 267 -13.43 -10.44 7.51
CA VAL A 267 -12.68 -10.22 6.27
C VAL A 267 -11.20 -10.52 6.47
N ALA A 268 -10.64 -10.14 7.62
CA ALA A 268 -9.28 -10.47 8.03
C ALA A 268 -9.24 -10.77 9.52
N ASP A 269 -8.33 -11.64 9.94
CA ASP A 269 -8.12 -12.00 11.35
C ASP A 269 -7.47 -10.85 12.12
N CYS A 270 -6.63 -10.07 11.45
CA CYS A 270 -6.02 -8.89 12.04
C CYS A 270 -5.81 -7.76 11.02
N TRP A 271 -5.93 -6.52 11.50
CA TRP A 271 -5.77 -5.30 10.70
C TRP A 271 -4.61 -4.47 11.25
N MET A 272 -3.75 -4.01 10.33
CA MET A 272 -2.75 -2.99 10.60
C MET A 272 -3.21 -1.63 10.08
N PHE A 273 -3.09 -0.62 10.92
CA PHE A 273 -3.41 0.76 10.58
C PHE A 273 -2.13 1.55 10.37
N THR A 274 -2.11 2.48 9.41
CA THR A 274 -0.91 3.28 9.14
C THR A 274 -0.52 4.21 10.29
N GLU A 275 -1.48 4.53 11.15
CA GLU A 275 -1.38 5.43 12.30
C GLU A 275 -0.75 4.74 13.52
N THR A 276 -0.93 3.41 13.64
CA THR A 276 -0.46 2.56 14.76
C THR A 276 0.30 1.35 14.23
N TYR A 277 1.04 1.55 13.14
CA TYR A 277 1.54 0.49 12.29
C TYR A 277 2.38 -0.57 13.03
N TRP A 278 3.32 -0.13 13.86
CA TRP A 278 4.23 -1.03 14.56
C TRP A 278 3.52 -1.84 15.63
N GLU A 279 2.68 -1.18 16.40
CA GLU A 279 1.90 -1.76 17.49
C GLU A 279 0.89 -2.77 16.94
N ASP A 280 0.21 -2.42 15.85
CA ASP A 280 -0.74 -3.32 15.20
C ASP A 280 -0.04 -4.53 14.58
N LEU A 281 1.09 -4.34 13.89
CA LEU A 281 1.84 -5.43 13.27
C LEU A 281 2.38 -6.39 14.32
N GLU A 282 2.99 -5.88 15.39
CA GLU A 282 3.45 -6.69 16.52
C GLU A 282 2.29 -7.50 17.12
N ARG A 283 1.16 -6.85 17.42
CA ARG A 283 -0.03 -7.53 17.92
C ARG A 283 -0.53 -8.60 16.96
N CYS A 284 -0.62 -8.31 15.66
CA CYS A 284 -1.07 -9.28 14.66
C CYS A 284 -0.13 -10.48 14.55
N LEU A 285 1.18 -10.26 14.59
CA LEU A 285 2.18 -11.34 14.56
C LEU A 285 2.11 -12.20 15.84
N ARG A 286 1.86 -11.60 17.01
CA ARG A 286 1.63 -12.36 18.25
C ARG A 286 0.36 -13.20 18.18
N LEU A 287 -0.74 -12.65 17.65
CA LEU A 287 -1.97 -13.40 17.41
C LEU A 287 -1.72 -14.57 16.46
N TYR A 288 -0.98 -14.37 15.38
CA TYR A 288 -0.59 -15.45 14.47
C TYR A 288 0.27 -16.52 15.16
N GLY A 289 1.30 -16.12 15.90
CA GLY A 289 2.19 -17.02 16.63
C GLY A 289 1.47 -17.81 17.73
N SER A 290 0.41 -17.27 18.33
CA SER A 290 -0.38 -17.96 19.35
C SER A 290 -1.18 -19.17 18.82
N LEU A 291 -1.29 -19.33 17.50
CA LEU A 291 -1.99 -20.47 16.89
C LEU A 291 -1.22 -21.79 17.04
N SER A 292 0.12 -21.76 17.10
CA SER A 292 0.97 -22.92 17.44
C SER A 292 2.42 -22.53 17.71
N GLU A 293 3.16 -23.38 18.43
CA GLU A 293 4.59 -23.18 18.71
C GLU A 293 5.45 -23.11 17.42
N THR A 294 5.14 -23.93 16.42
CA THR A 294 5.79 -23.89 15.09
C THR A 294 5.62 -22.50 14.45
N LEU A 295 4.43 -21.91 14.54
CA LEU A 295 4.16 -20.59 13.97
C LEU A 295 4.84 -19.49 14.78
N ALA A 296 4.87 -19.58 16.12
CA ALA A 296 5.63 -18.65 16.96
C ALA A 296 7.12 -18.65 16.60
N SER A 297 7.70 -19.83 16.37
CA SER A 297 9.10 -20.01 15.96
C SER A 297 9.38 -19.56 14.53
N SER A 298 8.35 -19.41 13.70
CA SER A 298 8.48 -18.89 12.33
C SER A 298 8.71 -17.38 12.26
N ILE A 299 8.61 -16.67 13.39
CA ILE A 299 8.72 -15.21 13.50
C ILE A 299 10.04 -14.83 14.17
N SER A 300 10.91 -14.13 13.45
CA SER A 300 12.15 -13.56 14.00
C SER A 300 11.87 -12.24 14.70
N TRP A 301 11.58 -12.30 16.00
CA TRP A 301 11.36 -11.11 16.83
C TRP A 301 12.59 -10.21 16.94
N GLU A 302 13.79 -10.80 16.96
CA GLU A 302 15.04 -10.05 16.91
C GLU A 302 15.12 -9.19 15.64
N ARG A 303 14.86 -9.77 14.46
CA ARG A 303 14.85 -9.03 13.20
C ARG A 303 13.75 -7.97 13.18
N PHE A 304 12.58 -8.26 13.74
CA PHE A 304 11.49 -7.30 13.86
C PHE A 304 11.90 -6.05 14.65
N TYR A 305 12.46 -6.22 15.85
CA TYR A 305 12.89 -5.09 16.68
C TYR A 305 14.10 -4.36 16.11
N ALA A 306 15.04 -5.07 15.47
CA ALA A 306 16.16 -4.46 14.78
C ALA A 306 15.67 -3.53 13.64
N ILE A 307 14.73 -3.98 12.82
CA ILE A 307 14.12 -3.15 11.76
C ILE A 307 13.31 -2.00 12.35
N ARG A 308 12.58 -2.21 13.45
CA ARG A 308 11.81 -1.13 14.12
C ARG A 308 12.74 -0.03 14.63
N ALA A 309 13.88 -0.40 15.21
CA ALA A 309 14.91 0.54 15.66
C ALA A 309 15.63 1.21 14.48
N ASN A 310 15.78 0.51 13.36
CA ASN A 310 16.41 1.05 12.16
C ASN A 310 15.64 0.68 10.87
N ILE A 311 14.71 1.56 10.50
CA ILE A 311 13.78 1.35 9.37
C ILE A 311 14.51 1.14 8.04
N SER A 312 15.72 1.68 7.87
CA SER A 312 16.48 1.51 6.63
C SER A 312 16.87 0.05 6.37
N LEU A 313 16.82 -0.83 7.38
CA LEU A 313 17.08 -2.26 7.21
C LEU A 313 15.97 -2.98 6.42
N ALA A 314 14.73 -2.48 6.44
CA ALA A 314 13.61 -3.06 5.69
C ALA A 314 13.49 -2.50 4.27
N LEU A 315 13.91 -1.26 4.05
CA LEU A 315 13.82 -0.62 2.75
C LEU A 315 15.19 -0.71 2.07
N SER A 316 15.31 -1.51 1.00
CA SER A 316 16.41 -1.34 0.04
C SER A 316 16.51 0.14 -0.33
N ALA A 317 17.73 0.64 -0.59
CA ALA A 317 18.09 2.03 -0.90
C ALA A 317 17.44 2.61 -2.18
N ASP A 318 16.18 2.32 -2.43
CA ASP A 318 15.37 2.92 -3.47
C ASP A 318 15.00 4.33 -3.00
N ASP A 319 15.61 5.34 -3.63
CA ASP A 319 15.50 6.80 -3.37
C ASP A 319 14.06 7.35 -3.28
N ARG A 320 13.05 6.51 -3.53
CA ARG A 320 11.65 6.89 -3.51
C ARG A 320 11.15 7.34 -2.14
N HIS A 321 11.88 7.07 -1.07
CA HIS A 321 11.54 7.42 0.31
C HIS A 321 12.42 8.53 0.91
N SER A 322 13.14 9.32 0.10
CA SER A 322 13.98 10.41 0.61
C SER A 322 13.19 11.36 1.53
N PRO A 323 13.80 11.87 2.62
CA PRO A 323 13.17 12.85 3.50
C PRO A 323 12.64 14.08 2.75
N GLU A 324 13.31 14.52 1.68
CA GLU A 324 12.84 15.68 0.89
C GLU A 324 11.52 15.40 0.17
N ARG A 325 11.20 14.14 -0.15
CA ARG A 325 9.88 13.81 -0.71
C ARG A 325 8.78 13.85 0.34
N LYS A 326 9.09 13.53 1.60
CA LYS A 326 8.12 13.60 2.70
C LYS A 326 7.78 15.05 3.04
N SER A 327 8.78 15.94 3.06
CA SER A 327 8.55 17.37 3.36
C SER A 327 7.67 18.08 2.33
N ARG A 328 7.59 17.57 1.11
CA ARG A 328 6.70 18.09 0.05
C ARG A 328 5.25 17.61 0.14
N GLN A 329 4.93 16.66 1.02
CA GLN A 329 3.55 16.20 1.18
C GLN A 329 2.80 17.15 2.11
N THR A 330 1.81 17.85 1.57
CA THR A 330 0.87 18.62 2.37
C THR A 330 0.09 17.67 3.29
N SER A 331 -0.14 18.08 4.54
CA SER A 331 -0.92 17.29 5.48
C SER A 331 -2.36 17.08 5.00
N CYS A 332 -3.01 16.01 5.48
CA CYS A 332 -4.42 15.76 5.19
C CYS A 332 -5.31 16.93 5.62
N SER A 333 -5.08 17.46 6.83
CA SER A 333 -5.85 18.58 7.38
C SER A 333 -5.78 19.82 6.50
N ALA A 334 -4.68 20.06 5.79
CA ALA A 334 -4.55 21.20 4.88
C ALA A 334 -5.46 21.08 3.64
N TYR A 335 -5.73 19.87 3.15
CA TYR A 335 -6.63 19.66 2.01
C TYR A 335 -8.10 19.59 2.40
N PHE A 336 -8.40 19.11 3.61
CA PHE A 336 -9.76 18.90 4.12
C PHE A 336 -10.16 19.94 5.20
N GLN A 337 -9.68 21.17 5.06
CA GLN A 337 -10.03 22.30 5.95
C GLN A 337 -11.53 22.64 5.86
N GLN A 338 -12.09 22.61 4.65
CA GLN A 338 -13.49 22.93 4.41
C GLN A 338 -14.38 21.77 4.86
N GLU A 339 -15.26 22.03 5.83
CA GLU A 339 -16.13 21.00 6.40
C GLU A 339 -17.03 20.35 5.35
N ALA A 340 -17.60 21.15 4.43
CA ALA A 340 -18.43 20.62 3.36
C ALA A 340 -17.68 19.60 2.48
N PHE A 341 -16.41 19.88 2.15
CA PHE A 341 -15.59 18.98 1.35
C PHE A 341 -15.17 17.72 2.12
N ARG A 342 -14.83 17.87 3.39
CA ARG A 342 -14.54 16.75 4.31
C ARG A 342 -15.75 15.82 4.44
N LYS A 343 -16.93 16.37 4.69
CA LYS A 343 -18.18 15.62 4.78
C LYS A 343 -18.48 14.87 3.48
N LEU A 344 -18.28 15.51 2.33
CA LEU A 344 -18.47 14.87 1.02
C LEU A 344 -17.60 13.62 0.83
N GLU A 345 -16.37 13.62 1.36
CA GLU A 345 -15.49 12.44 1.30
C GLU A 345 -15.91 11.37 2.30
N MET A 346 -16.26 11.78 3.51
CA MET A 346 -16.78 10.87 4.53
C MET A 346 -18.06 10.17 4.07
N ASP A 347 -18.96 10.87 3.39
CA ASP A 347 -20.19 10.30 2.85
C ASP A 347 -19.90 9.29 1.71
N ALA A 348 -18.88 9.56 0.88
CA ALA A 348 -18.50 8.66 -0.22
C ALA A 348 -17.83 7.36 0.26
N ASP A 349 -17.08 7.40 1.36
CA ASP A 349 -16.42 6.24 1.99
C ASP A 349 -17.05 5.87 3.35
N VAL A 350 -18.34 6.17 3.54
CA VAL A 350 -19.06 6.11 4.83
C VAL A 350 -18.90 4.77 5.55
N HIS A 351 -18.95 3.67 4.80
CA HIS A 351 -18.82 2.34 5.38
C HIS A 351 -17.41 2.08 5.90
N LEU A 352 -16.36 2.58 5.25
CA LEU A 352 -15.00 2.44 5.75
C LEU A 352 -14.77 3.32 6.97
N PHE A 353 -15.27 4.55 6.97
CA PHE A 353 -15.19 5.43 8.15
C PHE A 353 -15.88 4.81 9.36
N SER A 354 -17.14 4.38 9.19
CA SER A 354 -17.93 3.78 10.26
C SER A 354 -17.36 2.44 10.74
N ARG A 355 -17.00 1.53 9.83
CA ARG A 355 -16.55 0.18 10.20
C ARG A 355 -15.16 0.11 10.78
N PHE A 356 -14.31 1.11 10.53
CA PHE A 356 -12.97 1.17 11.13
C PHE A 356 -12.84 2.27 12.18
N GLY A 357 -13.88 3.07 12.46
CA GLY A 357 -13.83 4.12 13.49
C GLY A 357 -12.93 5.30 13.12
N TYR A 358 -12.87 5.67 11.85
CA TYR A 358 -12.08 6.81 11.40
C TYR A 358 -12.85 8.13 11.49
N GLN A 359 -12.09 9.21 11.66
CA GLN A 359 -12.49 10.58 11.33
C GLN A 359 -11.56 11.10 10.23
N CYS A 360 -12.04 11.91 9.29
CA CYS A 360 -11.18 12.41 8.21
C CYS A 360 -9.98 13.20 8.75
N CYS A 361 -8.75 12.80 8.37
CA CYS A 361 -7.47 13.35 8.84
C CYS A 361 -7.21 13.21 10.35
N GLY A 362 -8.00 12.42 11.07
CA GLY A 362 -7.84 12.14 12.48
C GLY A 362 -7.33 10.73 12.74
N ALA A 363 -6.82 10.52 13.96
CA ALA A 363 -6.55 9.19 14.46
C ALA A 363 -7.84 8.37 14.54
N ARG A 364 -7.70 7.05 14.44
CA ARG A 364 -8.79 6.10 14.68
C ARG A 364 -9.27 6.24 16.13
N GLN A 365 -10.58 6.28 16.34
CA GLN A 365 -11.13 6.28 17.70
C GLN A 365 -11.00 4.88 18.31
N PRO A 366 -10.28 4.70 19.43
CA PRO A 366 -10.25 3.45 20.14
C PRO A 366 -11.64 3.17 20.72
N GLY A 367 -12.27 2.05 20.35
CA GLY A 367 -13.54 1.65 20.97
C GLY A 367 -14.81 1.97 20.19
N GLY A 368 -14.74 2.22 18.88
CA GLY A 368 -15.94 2.06 18.05
C GLY A 368 -16.42 0.61 18.17
N ASN A 369 -17.50 0.37 18.93
CA ASN A 369 -18.06 -0.97 19.19
C ASN A 369 -18.24 -1.73 17.88
N HIS A 370 -17.31 -2.63 17.57
CA HIS A 370 -17.37 -3.51 16.41
C HIS A 370 -18.04 -4.83 16.82
N SER A 371 -19.33 -4.76 17.14
CA SER A 371 -20.21 -5.92 17.34
C SER A 371 -20.81 -6.40 16.00
#